data_AF-A0A1I5VW98-F1
#
_entry.id   AF-A0A1I5VW98-F1
#
_cell.length_a   1.000
_cell.length_b   1.000
_cell.length_c   1.000
_cell.angle_alpha   90.00
_cell.angle_beta   90.00
_cell.angle_gamma   90.00
#
_symmetry.space_group_name_H-M   'P 1'
#
loop_
_entity.id
_entity.type
_entity.pdbx_description
1 polymer ?
#
loop_
_entity_poly.entity_id
_entity_poly.type
_entity_poly.pdbx_seq_one_letter_code
_entity_poly.pdbx_strand_id
1 'polypeptide(L)'
;MTTEQIEKFFSANNHPEVPVKISFKTRNNVTGIFIKTPDFDELKAKNFYRIVSEANFEQWKKSKDYNLCRMFNGSEFTKLAIA
;
A
#
# COMPACT_ATOMS: atom_id res chain seq x y z
N MET A 1 4.35 -10.61 -4.38
CA MET A 1 5.41 -9.91 -5.14
C MET A 1 6.61 -9.68 -4.22
N THR A 2 7.82 -9.52 -4.78
CA THR A 2 9.01 -9.16 -3.98
C THR A 2 9.03 -7.66 -3.68
N THR A 3 9.76 -7.26 -2.65
CA THR A 3 9.98 -5.85 -2.29
C THR A 3 10.49 -5.05 -3.50
N GLU A 4 11.45 -5.58 -4.26
CA GLU A 4 12.01 -4.95 -5.46
C GLU A 4 10.97 -4.71 -6.56
N GLN A 5 10.06 -5.68 -6.80
CA GLN A 5 9.00 -5.50 -7.79
C GLN A 5 8.02 -4.40 -7.38
N ILE A 6 7.71 -4.32 -6.09
CA ILE A 6 6.81 -3.31 -5.53
C ILE A 6 7.48 -1.93 -5.60
N GLU A 7 8.77 -1.82 -5.28
CA GLU A 7 9.51 -0.58 -5.44
C GLU A 7 9.61 -0.12 -6.88
N LYS A 8 9.88 -1.04 -7.82
CA LYS A 8 9.92 -0.73 -9.24
C LYS A 8 8.58 -0.15 -9.72
N PHE A 9 7.46 -0.65 -9.20
CA PHE A 9 6.14 -0.07 -9.45
C PHE A 9 6.05 1.37 -8.94
N PHE A 10 6.49 1.66 -7.73
CA PHE A 10 6.45 3.04 -7.19
C PHE A 10 7.41 3.99 -7.93
N SER A 11 8.63 3.54 -8.24
CA SER A 11 9.60 4.34 -8.99
C SER A 11 9.15 4.66 -10.42
N ALA A 12 8.42 3.74 -11.05
CA ALA A 12 7.86 3.97 -12.39
C ALA A 12 6.66 4.93 -12.38
N ASN A 13 5.92 5.01 -11.28
CA ASN A 13 4.68 5.77 -11.19
C ASN A 13 4.79 7.08 -10.38
N ASN A 14 5.94 7.40 -9.78
CA ASN A 14 6.33 8.69 -9.19
C ASN A 14 5.30 9.48 -8.35
N HIS A 15 4.25 8.83 -7.85
CA HIS A 15 3.15 9.50 -7.18
C HIS A 15 2.96 9.01 -5.74
N PRO A 16 3.40 9.78 -4.74
CA PRO A 16 2.97 9.56 -3.38
C PRO A 16 1.44 9.77 -3.30
N GLU A 17 0.78 8.94 -2.51
CA GLU A 17 -0.66 9.06 -2.19
C GLU A 17 -1.65 8.77 -3.33
N VAL A 18 -1.20 8.19 -4.46
CA VAL A 18 -2.12 7.71 -5.50
C VAL A 18 -2.81 6.41 -5.06
N PRO A 19 -4.14 6.31 -5.28
CA PRO A 19 -4.85 5.05 -5.09
C PRO A 19 -4.30 3.96 -6.02
N VAL A 20 -3.90 2.84 -5.42
CA VAL A 20 -3.40 1.66 -6.12
C VAL A 20 -4.39 0.53 -5.90
N LYS A 21 -4.82 -0.09 -6.99
CA LYS A 21 -5.54 -1.35 -6.97
C LYS A 21 -4.55 -2.49 -6.75
N ILE A 22 -4.72 -3.18 -5.63
CA ILE A 22 -3.89 -4.31 -5.20
C ILE A 22 -4.71 -5.59 -5.36
N SER A 23 -4.21 -6.49 -6.20
CA SER A 23 -4.74 -7.84 -6.32
C SER A 23 -3.99 -8.81 -5.41
N PHE A 24 -4.71 -9.76 -4.83
CA PHE A 24 -4.18 -10.74 -3.90
C PHE A 24 -4.37 -12.17 -4.39
N LYS A 25 -3.61 -13.09 -3.81
CA LYS A 25 -3.72 -14.53 -4.09
C LYS A 25 -4.99 -15.15 -3.49
N THR A 26 -5.29 -14.78 -2.25
CA THR A 26 -6.21 -15.51 -1.36
C THR A 26 -7.46 -14.72 -1.00
N ARG A 27 -7.58 -13.47 -1.46
CA ARG A 27 -8.66 -12.56 -1.06
C ARG A 27 -9.02 -11.56 -2.15
N ASN A 28 -10.12 -10.84 -1.92
CA ASN A 28 -10.61 -9.80 -2.81
C ASN A 28 -9.59 -8.67 -3.01
N ASN A 29 -9.59 -8.12 -4.22
CA ASN A 29 -8.79 -6.95 -4.57
C ASN A 29 -9.16 -5.76 -3.68
N VAL A 30 -8.17 -4.96 -3.32
CA VAL A 30 -8.37 -3.75 -2.50
C VAL A 30 -7.81 -2.56 -3.26
N THR A 31 -8.57 -1.47 -3.33
CA THR A 31 -8.05 -0.17 -3.73
C THR A 31 -7.59 0.56 -2.47
N GLY A 32 -6.33 1.01 -2.46
CA GLY A 32 -5.77 1.67 -1.30
C GLY A 32 -4.54 2.52 -1.59
N ILE A 33 -4.23 3.39 -0.66
CA ILE A 33 -3.07 4.28 -0.70
C ILE A 33 -1.97 3.70 0.17
N PHE A 34 -0.79 3.49 -0.40
CA PHE A 34 0.39 3.12 0.35
C PHE A 34 0.92 4.33 1.11
N ILE A 35 1.16 4.16 2.41
CA ILE A 35 1.66 5.22 3.28
C ILE A 35 3.07 4.91 3.76
N LYS A 36 3.89 5.96 3.87
CA LYS A 36 5.22 5.88 4.50
C LYS A 36 5.09 6.36 5.94
N THR A 37 5.31 5.45 6.88
CA THR A 37 5.40 5.74 8.31
C THR A 37 6.87 5.71 8.75
N PRO A 38 7.23 6.16 9.96
CA PRO A 38 8.63 6.11 10.43
C PRO A 38 9.23 4.69 10.40
N ASP A 39 8.39 3.67 10.62
CA ASP A 39 8.71 2.24 10.56
C ASP A 39 8.71 1.66 9.12
N PHE A 40 8.58 2.49 8.08
CA PHE A 40 8.42 2.03 6.70
C PHE A 40 9.58 1.16 6.22
N ASP A 41 10.84 1.57 6.44
CA ASP A 41 12.00 0.81 6.00
C ASP A 41 12.11 -0.55 6.70
N GLU A 42 11.78 -0.62 8.00
CA GLU A 42 11.74 -1.87 8.75
C GLU A 42 10.64 -2.82 8.26
N LEU A 43 9.44 -2.30 8.00
CA LEU A 43 8.32 -3.08 7.47
C LEU A 43 8.61 -3.57 6.05
N LYS A 44 9.13 -2.68 5.20
CA LYS A 44 9.51 -2.98 3.82
C LYS A 44 10.59 -4.06 3.74
N ALA A 45 11.59 -4.04 4.64
CA ALA A 45 12.60 -5.10 4.73
C ALA A 45 11.97 -6.48 5.01
N LYS A 46 10.83 -6.51 5.70
CA LYS A 46 10.03 -7.72 5.96
C LYS A 46 8.91 -7.94 4.93
N ASN A 47 8.89 -7.17 3.84
CA ASN A 47 7.87 -7.16 2.80
C ASN A 47 6.46 -6.85 3.34
N PHE A 48 6.34 -5.93 4.30
CA PHE A 48 5.07 -5.42 4.81
C PHE A 48 4.83 -3.96 4.41
N TYR A 49 3.57 -3.63 4.16
CA TYR A 49 3.15 -2.30 3.74
C TYR A 49 1.88 -1.89 4.48
N ARG A 50 1.85 -0.64 4.94
CA ARG A 50 0.65 -0.01 5.47
C ARG A 50 -0.12 0.62 4.31
N ILE A 51 -1.39 0.26 4.20
CA ILE A 51 -2.26 0.73 3.13
C ILE A 51 -3.55 1.24 3.77
N VAL A 52 -3.94 2.46 3.41
CA VAL A 52 -5.24 3.03 3.74
C VAL A 52 -6.23 2.52 2.70
N SER A 53 -7.37 1.99 3.12
CA SER A 53 -8.43 1.55 2.20
C SER A 53 -9.26 2.73 1.69
N GLU A 54 -9.88 2.58 0.52
CA GLU A 54 -10.72 3.62 -0.10
C GLU A 54 -11.77 4.22 0.85
N ALA A 55 -12.43 3.38 1.66
CA ALA A 55 -13.41 3.82 2.66
C ALA A 55 -12.85 4.83 3.69
N ASN A 56 -11.54 4.82 3.92
CA ASN A 56 -10.87 5.68 4.89
C ASN A 56 -10.11 6.84 4.24
N PHE A 57 -10.17 7.02 2.92
CA PHE A 57 -9.39 8.06 2.23
C PHE A 57 -9.69 9.46 2.73
N GLU A 58 -10.98 9.81 2.88
CA GLU A 58 -11.37 11.14 3.34
C GLU A 58 -10.91 11.42 4.76
N GLN A 59 -11.07 10.44 5.65
CA GLN A 59 -10.67 10.57 7.04
C GLN A 59 -9.14 10.61 7.19
N TRP A 60 -8.42 9.80 6.41
CA TRP A 60 -6.96 9.84 6.35
C TRP A 60 -6.44 11.19 5.83
N LYS A 61 -7.05 11.76 4.80
CA LYS A 61 -6.66 13.07 4.27
C LYS A 61 -6.81 14.19 5.30
N LYS A 62 -7.81 14.11 6.18
CA LYS A 62 -8.07 15.11 7.23
C LYS A 62 -7.22 14.90 8.47
N SER A 63 -7.15 13.67 8.98
CA SER A 63 -6.55 13.38 10.28
C SER A 63 -5.11 12.87 10.19
N LYS A 64 -4.71 12.31 9.04
CA LYS A 64 -3.44 11.56 8.86
C LYS A 64 -3.22 10.50 9.96
N ASP A 65 -4.33 9.93 10.44
CA ASP A 65 -4.35 8.98 11.56
C ASP A 65 -3.96 7.58 11.09
N TYR A 66 -2.84 7.07 11.61
CA TYR A 66 -2.32 5.75 11.26
C TYR A 66 -3.25 4.60 11.66
N ASN A 67 -4.22 4.82 12.56
CA ASN A 67 -5.24 3.80 12.89
C ASN A 67 -6.16 3.47 11.70
N LEU A 68 -6.21 4.34 10.68
CA LEU A 68 -7.02 4.14 9.48
C LEU A 68 -6.33 3.27 8.41
N CYS A 69 -5.06 2.95 8.62
CA CYS A 69 -4.30 2.07 7.73
C CYS A 69 -4.33 0.63 8.23
N ARG A 70 -4.22 -0.30 7.29
CA ARG A 70 -4.07 -1.72 7.58
C ARG A 70 -2.75 -2.22 7.02
N MET A 71 -2.09 -3.10 7.77
CA MET A 71 -0.84 -3.73 7.35
C MET A 71 -1.12 -4.93 6.47
N PHE A 72 -0.34 -5.06 5.40
CA PHE A 72 -0.45 -6.15 4.43
C PHE A 72 0.91 -6.69 4.04
N ASN A 73 0.99 -8.00 3.82
CA ASN A 73 2.20 -8.67 3.35
C ASN A 73 2.28 -8.60 1.83
N GLY A 74 3.34 -8.00 1.29
CA GLY A 74 3.61 -7.88 -0.14
C GLY A 74 3.72 -9.22 -0.87
N SER A 75 4.02 -10.30 -0.15
CA SER A 75 4.07 -11.67 -0.68
C SER A 75 2.70 -12.17 -1.15
N GLU A 76 1.63 -11.64 -0.58
CA GLU A 76 0.23 -11.93 -0.96
C GLU A 76 -0.17 -11.19 -2.24
N PHE A 77 0.57 -10.16 -2.64
CA PHE A 77 0.23 -9.34 -3.81
C PHE A 77 0.52 -10.13 -5.08
N THR A 78 -0.43 -10.11 -6.02
CA THR A 78 -0.31 -10.70 -7.36
C THR A 78 -0.17 -9.65 -8.44
N LYS A 79 -0.79 -8.48 -8.28
CA LYS A 79 -0.73 -7.36 -9.22
C LYS A 79 -0.94 -6.02 -8.51
N LEU A 80 -0.24 -5.00 -8.98
CA LEU A 80 -0.44 -3.60 -8.62
C LEU A 80 -0.80 -2.82 -9.88
N ALA A 81 -1.79 -1.94 -9.80
CA ALA A 81 -2.18 -1.04 -10.87
C ALA A 81 -2.63 0.30 -10.29
N ILE A 82 -2.35 1.41 -10.97
CA ILE A 82 -2.94 2.70 -10.64
C ILE A 82 -4.46 2.59 -10.84
N ALA A 83 -5.23 3.03 -9.84
CA ALA A 83 -6.69 2.95 -9.87
C ALA A 83 -7.31 4.07 -10.70
#